data_AF-A0A6P1AFA1-F1
#
_entry.id   AF-A0A6P1AFA1-F1
#
_cell.length_a   1.000
_cell.length_b   1.000
_cell.length_c   1.000
_cell.angle_alpha   90.00
_cell.angle_beta   90.00
_cell.angle_gamma   90.00
#
_symmetry.space_group_name_H-M   'P 1'
#
loop_
_entity.id
_entity.type
_entity.pdbx_description
1 polymer ?
#
loop_
_entity_poly.entity_id
_entity_poly.type
_entity_poly.pdbx_seq_one_letter_code
_entity_poly.pdbx_strand_id
1 'polypeptide(L)'
;MKLPQGPNTPKLFELMQMGSNAYDYLDRRARQYGDCFRIGSAKEPTVFFSHPEAIEAIFTADNVRYYEEKPNIEVRNFFEFLLGETAFQDTSPANLKRGRQLLRTVFTGGLLKSASMGTCMQRYGQLICFEKSARVVFGITRH
;
A
#
# COMPACT_ATOMS: atom_id res chain seq x y z
N MET A 1 0.20 -26.19 5.63
CA MET A 1 0.07 -25.35 4.41
C MET A 1 1.46 -25.01 3.91
N LYS A 2 1.67 -24.97 2.58
CA LYS A 2 2.97 -24.60 1.99
C LYS A 2 3.03 -23.08 1.84
N LEU A 3 4.06 -22.45 2.39
CA LEU A 3 4.27 -21.01 2.26
C LEU A 3 4.55 -20.64 0.79
N PRO A 4 4.05 -19.49 0.30
CA PRO A 4 4.40 -18.97 -1.01
C PRO A 4 5.91 -18.81 -1.17
N GLN A 5 6.38 -18.85 -2.43
CA GLN A 5 7.77 -18.55 -2.73
C GLN A 5 8.05 -17.06 -2.46
N GLY A 6 9.31 -16.74 -2.20
CA GLY A 6 9.70 -15.38 -1.89
C GLY A 6 11.21 -15.24 -1.78
N PRO A 7 11.73 -14.01 -1.85
CA PRO A 7 13.15 -13.77 -1.69
C PRO A 7 13.59 -14.13 -0.26
N ASN A 8 14.84 -14.58 -0.14
CA ASN A 8 15.48 -14.89 1.15
C ASN A 8 16.19 -13.65 1.75
N THR A 9 15.89 -12.46 1.24
CA THR A 9 16.43 -11.20 1.74
C THR A 9 15.75 -10.78 3.05
N PRO A 10 16.45 -10.03 3.92
CA PRO A 10 15.86 -9.48 5.13
C PRO A 10 14.66 -8.58 4.84
N LYS A 11 13.60 -8.69 5.65
CA LYS A 11 12.33 -7.98 5.43
C LYS A 11 12.48 -6.46 5.38
N LEU A 12 13.32 -5.87 6.23
CA LEU A 12 13.57 -4.42 6.21
C LEU A 12 14.15 -3.94 4.87
N PHE A 13 15.02 -4.73 4.24
CA PHE A 13 15.60 -4.37 2.94
C PHE A 13 14.56 -4.43 1.82
N GLU A 14 13.66 -5.41 1.87
CA GLU A 14 12.52 -5.48 0.96
C GLU A 14 11.56 -4.30 1.17
N LEU A 15 11.28 -3.91 2.42
CA LEU A 15 10.47 -2.74 2.74
C LEU A 15 11.13 -1.43 2.26
N MET A 16 12.45 -1.29 2.39
CA MET A 16 13.18 -0.13 1.85
C MET A 16 13.13 -0.06 0.32
N GLN A 17 13.32 -1.17 -0.37
CA GLN A 17 13.17 -1.23 -1.84
C GLN A 17 11.75 -0.91 -2.28
N MET A 18 10.75 -1.37 -1.50
CA MET A 18 9.36 -1.04 -1.74
C MET A 18 9.06 0.44 -1.46
N GLY A 19 9.69 1.04 -0.44
CA GLY A 19 9.53 2.44 -0.09
C GLY A 19 10.12 3.41 -1.13
N SER A 20 11.20 3.02 -1.83
CA SER A 20 11.80 3.87 -2.86
C SER A 20 11.03 3.84 -4.18
N ASN A 21 10.51 2.67 -4.58
CA ASN A 21 9.68 2.52 -5.76
C ASN A 21 8.81 1.26 -5.64
N ALA A 22 7.62 1.44 -5.07
CA ALA A 22 6.70 0.34 -4.80
C ALA A 22 6.25 -0.37 -6.07
N TYR A 23 6.03 0.36 -7.17
CA TYR A 23 5.54 -0.22 -8.41
C TYR A 23 6.57 -1.16 -9.04
N ASP A 24 7.81 -0.69 -9.25
CA ASP A 24 8.86 -1.52 -9.84
C ASP A 24 9.29 -2.66 -8.93
N TYR A 25 9.20 -2.46 -7.61
CA TYR A 25 9.40 -3.54 -6.66
C TYR A 25 8.36 -4.65 -6.86
N LEU A 26 7.06 -4.30 -6.79
CA LEU A 26 5.97 -5.26 -6.89
C LEU A 26 5.92 -5.93 -8.28
N ASP A 27 6.12 -5.19 -9.38
CA ASP A 27 6.14 -5.73 -10.74
C ASP A 27 7.30 -6.73 -10.94
N ARG A 28 8.51 -6.40 -10.46
CA ARG A 28 9.64 -7.34 -10.52
C ARG A 28 9.39 -8.60 -9.71
N ARG A 29 8.79 -8.48 -8.53
CA ARG A 29 8.47 -9.64 -7.68
C ARG A 29 7.35 -10.49 -8.28
N ALA A 30 6.32 -9.86 -8.85
CA ALA A 30 5.25 -10.56 -9.57
C ALA A 30 5.79 -11.34 -10.77
N ARG A 31 6.73 -10.77 -11.54
CA ARG A 31 7.39 -11.48 -12.65
C ARG A 31 8.26 -12.66 -12.19
N GLN A 32 8.84 -12.57 -10.99
CA GLN A 32 9.74 -13.60 -10.45
C GLN A 32 9.00 -14.74 -9.74
N TYR A 33 7.97 -14.42 -8.98
CA TYR A 33 7.30 -15.35 -8.06
C TYR A 33 5.82 -15.58 -8.39
N GLY A 34 5.29 -14.87 -9.38
CA GLY A 34 3.88 -14.89 -9.75
C GLY A 34 3.02 -14.00 -8.86
N ASP A 35 1.72 -14.24 -8.91
CA ASP A 35 0.71 -13.38 -8.29
C ASP A 35 0.56 -13.52 -6.76
N CYS A 36 1.31 -14.45 -6.16
CA CYS A 36 1.34 -14.67 -4.73
C CYS A 36 2.76 -14.96 -4.28
N PHE A 37 3.34 -14.04 -3.52
CA PHE A 37 4.70 -14.16 -3.02
C PHE A 37 4.83 -13.66 -1.59
N ARG A 38 5.78 -14.20 -0.84
CA ARG A 38 6.09 -13.75 0.51
C ARG A 38 7.32 -12.85 0.54
N ILE A 39 7.42 -11.98 1.53
CA ILE A 39 8.67 -11.36 1.98
C ILE A 39 8.91 -11.72 3.44
N GLY A 40 10.17 -11.60 3.89
CA GLY A 40 10.54 -11.92 5.28
C GLY A 40 10.74 -13.41 5.52
N SER A 41 10.92 -13.78 6.78
CA SER A 41 11.27 -15.17 7.14
C SER A 41 10.07 -16.11 7.05
N ALA A 42 10.33 -17.42 7.08
CA ALA A 42 9.26 -18.42 7.15
C ALA A 42 8.47 -18.36 8.48
N LYS A 43 9.05 -17.77 9.54
CA LYS A 43 8.40 -17.61 10.84
C LYS A 43 7.42 -16.44 10.86
N GLU A 44 7.77 -15.35 10.17
CA GLU A 44 6.96 -14.11 10.11
C GLU A 44 6.86 -13.60 8.67
N PRO A 45 6.17 -14.34 7.79
CA PRO A 45 6.03 -13.97 6.39
C PRO A 45 5.01 -12.84 6.22
N THR A 46 5.30 -11.91 5.31
CA THR A 46 4.29 -11.00 4.78
C THR A 46 3.97 -11.43 3.35
N VAL A 47 2.70 -11.77 3.08
CA VAL A 47 2.28 -12.32 1.80
C VAL A 47 1.58 -11.23 0.98
N PHE A 48 1.99 -11.08 -0.28
CA PHE A 48 1.39 -10.20 -1.26
C PHE A 48 0.51 -11.02 -2.21
N PHE A 49 -0.63 -10.42 -2.58
CA PHE A 49 -1.59 -11.00 -3.51
C PHE A 49 -1.91 -9.98 -4.60
N SER A 50 -1.89 -10.40 -5.87
CA SER A 50 -2.35 -9.60 -7.02
C SER A 50 -3.59 -10.16 -7.71
N HIS A 51 -4.03 -11.38 -7.38
CA HIS A 51 -5.26 -11.96 -7.92
C HIS A 51 -6.51 -11.24 -7.40
N PRO A 52 -7.43 -10.78 -8.28
CA PRO A 52 -8.65 -10.10 -7.89
C PRO A 52 -9.50 -10.88 -6.88
N GLU A 53 -9.61 -12.19 -7.04
CA GLU A 53 -10.41 -13.06 -6.17
C GLU A 53 -9.80 -13.16 -4.76
N ALA A 54 -8.46 -13.18 -4.67
CA ALA A 54 -7.76 -13.18 -3.38
C ALA A 54 -7.91 -11.83 -2.67
N ILE A 55 -7.83 -10.74 -3.43
CA ILE A 55 -8.05 -9.38 -2.94
C ILE A 55 -9.48 -9.28 -2.39
N GLU A 56 -10.49 -9.69 -3.16
CA GLU A 56 -11.89 -9.69 -2.73
C GLU A 56 -12.06 -10.48 -1.42
N ALA A 57 -11.56 -11.72 -1.38
CA ALA A 57 -11.65 -12.57 -0.20
C ALA A 57 -11.02 -11.93 1.05
N ILE A 58 -9.88 -11.25 0.92
CA ILE A 58 -9.23 -10.51 2.01
C ILE A 58 -10.15 -9.35 2.45
N PHE A 59 -10.60 -8.51 1.53
CA PHE A 59 -11.39 -7.33 1.88
C PHE A 59 -12.79 -7.64 2.41
N THR A 60 -13.36 -8.81 2.09
CA THR A 60 -14.67 -9.25 2.58
C THR A 60 -14.61 -10.21 3.77
N ALA A 61 -13.41 -10.59 4.23
CA ALA A 61 -13.25 -11.50 5.36
C ALA A 61 -13.82 -10.89 6.65
N ASP A 62 -14.26 -11.76 7.57
CA ASP A 62 -14.65 -11.32 8.90
C ASP A 62 -13.43 -10.74 9.64
N ASN A 63 -13.45 -9.43 9.81
CA ASN A 63 -12.32 -8.68 10.35
C ASN A 63 -11.94 -9.11 11.77
N VAL A 64 -12.90 -9.58 12.57
CA VAL A 64 -12.67 -9.95 13.98
C VAL A 64 -11.84 -11.24 14.07
N ARG A 65 -11.91 -12.09 13.05
CA ARG A 65 -11.29 -13.42 13.06
C ARG A 65 -9.92 -13.46 12.42
N TYR A 66 -9.66 -12.60 11.43
CA TYR A 66 -8.50 -12.71 10.56
C TYR A 66 -7.53 -11.53 10.62
N TYR A 67 -7.92 -10.39 11.19
CA TYR A 67 -7.07 -9.19 11.25
C TYR A 67 -6.76 -8.78 12.68
N GLU A 68 -5.47 -8.56 12.93
CA GLU A 68 -5.00 -7.86 14.11
C GLU A 68 -4.97 -6.36 13.83
N GLU A 69 -5.39 -5.55 14.80
CA GLU A 69 -5.41 -4.09 14.67
C GLU A 69 -4.01 -3.48 14.66
N LYS A 70 -3.01 -4.22 15.15
CA LYS A 70 -1.63 -3.72 15.31
C LYS A 70 -0.73 -4.30 14.24
N PRO A 71 0.02 -3.46 13.50
CA PRO A 71 1.05 -3.95 12.60
C PRO A 71 2.15 -4.65 13.41
N ASN A 72 2.82 -5.62 12.78
CA ASN A 72 4.06 -6.18 13.35
C ASN A 72 5.12 -5.08 13.53
N ILE A 73 6.07 -5.32 14.44
CA ILE A 73 7.07 -4.31 14.86
C ILE A 73 7.86 -3.77 13.66
N GLU A 74 8.24 -4.62 12.70
CA GLU A 74 9.02 -4.21 11.54
C GLU A 74 8.26 -3.26 10.61
N VAL A 75 6.99 -3.58 10.32
CA VAL A 75 6.11 -2.74 9.51
C VAL A 75 5.80 -1.44 10.25
N ARG A 76 5.55 -1.51 11.56
CA ARG A 76 5.34 -0.34 12.40
C ARG A 76 6.54 0.61 12.35
N ASN A 77 7.74 0.11 12.62
CA ASN A 77 8.95 0.92 12.61
C ASN A 77 9.23 1.55 11.24
N PHE A 78 8.99 0.80 10.15
CA PHE A 78 9.13 1.32 8.79
C PHE A 78 8.19 2.51 8.53
N PHE A 79 6.93 2.40 8.92
CA PHE A 79 5.99 3.49 8.73
C PHE A 79 6.14 4.61 9.76
N GLU A 80 6.55 4.35 11.00
CA GLU A 80 6.90 5.38 11.98
C GLU A 80 8.10 6.22 11.50
N PHE A 81 9.08 5.60 10.83
CA PHE A 81 10.17 6.32 10.18
C PHE A 81 9.67 7.27 9.07
N LEU A 82 8.68 6.84 8.28
CA LEU A 82 8.16 7.62 7.16
C LEU A 82 7.12 8.67 7.56
N LEU A 83 6.29 8.38 8.56
CA LEU A 83 5.08 9.13 8.91
C LEU A 83 5.15 9.80 10.29
N GLY A 84 6.19 9.50 11.07
CA GLY A 84 6.34 9.92 12.46
C GLY A 84 5.72 8.94 13.47
N GLU A 85 6.14 9.07 14.74
CA GLU A 85 5.79 8.17 15.85
C GLU A 85 4.28 8.09 16.16
N THR A 86 3.48 9.03 15.66
CA THR A 86 2.03 9.08 15.91
C THR A 86 1.22 8.26 14.92
N ALA A 87 1.83 7.73 13.85
CA ALA A 87 1.12 7.10 12.74
C ALA A 87 0.27 5.88 13.15
N PHE A 88 0.69 5.13 14.19
CA PHE A 88 -0.04 3.96 14.69
C PHE A 88 -0.28 3.98 16.21
N GLN A 89 -0.10 5.13 16.88
CA GLN A 89 -0.24 5.23 18.34
C GLN A 89 -1.65 4.87 18.82
N ASP A 90 -2.68 5.12 18.00
CA ASP A 90 -4.08 4.89 18.37
C ASP A 90 -4.86 4.17 17.27
N THR A 91 -4.65 2.87 17.21
CA THR A 91 -5.32 1.95 16.27
C THR A 91 -6.65 1.43 16.81
N SER A 92 -7.18 1.98 17.90
CA SER A 92 -8.45 1.52 18.44
C SER A 92 -9.59 1.74 17.43
N PRO A 93 -10.60 0.84 17.38
CA PRO A 93 -11.71 0.98 16.44
C PRO A 93 -12.43 2.33 16.53
N ALA A 94 -12.54 2.88 17.74
CA ALA A 94 -13.16 4.18 17.98
C ALA A 94 -12.36 5.33 17.37
N ASN A 95 -11.04 5.33 17.54
CA ASN A 95 -10.18 6.40 17.03
C ASN A 95 -9.93 6.27 15.53
N LEU A 96 -9.82 5.05 15.00
CA LEU A 96 -9.84 4.82 13.54
C LEU A 96 -11.16 5.31 12.92
N LYS A 97 -12.31 5.01 13.54
CA LYS A 97 -13.62 5.50 13.08
C LYS A 97 -13.70 7.02 13.13
N ARG A 98 -13.25 7.64 14.22
CA ARG A 98 -13.22 9.10 14.37
C ARG A 98 -12.30 9.76 13.35
N GLY A 99 -11.09 9.24 13.16
CA GLY A 99 -10.12 9.73 12.17
C GLY A 99 -10.68 9.66 10.76
N ARG A 100 -11.29 8.52 10.37
CA ARG A 100 -11.97 8.39 9.09
C ARG A 100 -13.13 9.38 8.94
N GLN A 101 -13.90 9.62 10.00
CA GLN A 101 -15.01 10.59 9.97
C GLN A 101 -14.51 12.02 9.78
N LEU A 102 -13.40 12.40 10.43
CA LEU A 102 -12.75 13.70 10.25
C LEU A 102 -12.17 13.88 8.85
N LEU A 103 -11.59 12.83 8.25
CA LEU A 103 -11.12 12.90 6.87
C LEU A 103 -12.28 13.02 5.89
N ARG A 104 -13.37 12.26 6.09
CA ARG A 104 -14.55 12.31 5.19
C ARG A 104 -15.14 13.70 5.03
N THR A 105 -15.14 14.53 6.08
CA THR A 105 -15.66 15.90 5.99
C THR A 105 -14.83 16.74 5.02
N VAL A 106 -13.50 16.61 5.04
CA VAL A 106 -12.58 17.30 4.13
C VAL A 106 -12.76 16.88 2.67
N PHE A 107 -13.10 15.61 2.44
CA PHE A 107 -13.37 15.05 1.11
C PHE A 107 -14.84 15.16 0.68
N THR A 108 -15.64 16.03 1.30
CA THR A 108 -17.02 16.28 0.86
C THR A 108 -17.03 17.08 -0.44
N GLY A 109 -17.95 16.77 -1.35
CA GLY A 109 -18.02 17.38 -2.69
C GLY A 109 -18.07 18.92 -2.71
N GLY A 110 -18.55 19.57 -1.64
CA GLY A 110 -18.52 21.04 -1.52
C GLY A 110 -17.11 21.61 -1.31
N LEU A 111 -16.30 20.97 -0.46
CA LEU A 111 -14.90 21.36 -0.21
C LEU A 111 -13.99 21.00 -1.37
N LEU A 112 -14.22 19.86 -2.02
CA LEU A 112 -13.50 19.47 -3.24
C LEU A 112 -13.75 20.42 -4.41
N LYS A 113 -14.92 21.06 -4.45
CA LYS A 113 -15.27 22.10 -5.45
C LYS A 113 -14.70 23.48 -5.13
N SER A 114 -14.15 23.69 -3.93
CA SER A 114 -13.48 24.95 -3.61
C SER A 114 -12.21 25.09 -4.48
N ALA A 115 -11.94 26.30 -4.95
CA ALA A 115 -10.87 26.54 -5.92
C ALA A 115 -9.47 26.11 -5.41
N SER A 116 -9.20 26.24 -4.11
CA SER A 116 -7.93 25.84 -3.50
C SER A 116 -7.77 24.33 -3.35
N MET A 117 -8.80 23.63 -2.89
CA MET A 117 -8.72 22.17 -2.69
C MET A 117 -8.91 21.40 -4.00
N GLY A 118 -9.75 21.91 -4.90
CA GLY A 118 -10.00 21.32 -6.22
C GLY A 118 -8.77 21.31 -7.10
N THR A 119 -8.00 22.40 -7.12
CA THR A 119 -6.72 22.47 -7.85
C THR A 119 -5.67 21.54 -7.25
N CYS A 120 -5.62 21.43 -5.92
CA CYS A 120 -4.74 20.49 -5.23
C CYS A 120 -5.08 19.03 -5.58
N MET A 121 -6.35 18.64 -5.44
CA MET A 121 -6.80 17.27 -5.74
C MET A 121 -6.71 16.93 -7.22
N GLN A 122 -6.96 17.88 -8.12
CA GLN A 122 -6.75 17.71 -9.56
C GLN A 122 -5.28 17.49 -9.89
N ARG A 123 -4.36 18.21 -9.22
CA ARG A 123 -2.91 18.03 -9.39
C ARG A 123 -2.44 16.69 -8.83
N TYR A 124 -2.97 16.26 -7.68
CA TYR A 124 -2.73 14.91 -7.14
C TYR A 124 -3.24 13.82 -8.07
N GLY A 125 -4.47 13.93 -8.57
CA GLY A 125 -5.03 12.99 -9.53
C GLY A 125 -4.24 12.95 -10.84
N GLN A 126 -3.78 14.10 -11.32
CA GLN A 126 -2.87 14.17 -12.46
C GLN A 126 -1.56 13.45 -12.16
N LEU A 127 -0.92 13.60 -10.99
CA LEU A 127 0.31 12.89 -10.65
C LEU A 127 0.13 11.36 -10.63
N ILE A 128 -0.95 10.87 -10.02
CA ILE A 128 -1.28 9.44 -9.97
C ILE A 128 -1.55 8.89 -11.37
N CYS A 129 -2.23 9.66 -12.23
CA CYS A 129 -2.54 9.27 -13.60
C CYS A 129 -1.37 9.50 -14.58
N PHE A 130 -0.49 10.48 -14.33
CA PHE A 130 0.69 10.75 -15.16
C PHE A 130 1.73 9.66 -14.99
N GLU A 131 1.86 9.06 -13.80
CA GLU A 131 2.74 7.92 -13.59
C GLU A 131 2.32 6.72 -14.46
N LYS A 132 1.02 6.58 -14.76
CA LYS A 132 0.50 5.63 -15.75
C LYS A 132 0.79 6.04 -17.21
N SER A 133 0.88 7.33 -17.55
CA SER A 133 1.14 7.79 -18.92
C SER A 133 2.63 7.95 -19.26
N ALA A 134 3.50 8.22 -18.29
CA ALA A 134 4.93 8.42 -18.51
C ALA A 134 5.65 7.13 -18.97
N ARG A 135 5.08 5.94 -18.73
CA ARG A 135 5.59 4.67 -19.28
C ARG A 135 5.02 4.27 -20.65
N VAL A 136 4.03 5.00 -21.17
CA VAL A 136 3.54 4.77 -22.54
C VAL A 136 4.22 5.68 -23.56
N VAL A 137 4.97 6.71 -23.12
CA VAL A 137 5.60 7.69 -24.02
C VAL A 137 7.12 7.50 -24.21
N PHE A 138 7.82 6.70 -23.38
CA PHE A 138 9.20 6.27 -23.65
C PHE A 138 9.26 4.85 -24.22
N GLY A 139 8.72 4.72 -25.43
CA GLY A 139 8.68 3.47 -26.21
C GLY A 139 8.50 3.73 -27.70
N ILE A 140 9.22 4.73 -28.24
CA ILE A 140 9.39 4.88 -29.69
C ILE A 140 10.87 5.09 -29.96
N THR A 141 11.63 4.00 -30.03
CA THR A 141 12.77 3.92 -30.95
C THR A 141 12.22 3.51 -32.30
N ARG A 142 12.20 4.47 -33.24
CA ARG A 142 12.17 4.17 -34.68
C ARG A 142 13.59 4.32 -35.22
N HIS A 143 13.96 3.32 -36.03
CA HIS A 143 15.19 3.09 -36.79
C HIS A 143 16.36 2.46 -36.04
#